data_AF-A0A6S7JU06-F1
#
_entry.id   AF-A0A6S7JU06-F1
#
_cell.length_a   1.000
_cell.length_b   1.000
_cell.length_c   1.000
_cell.angle_alpha   90.00
_cell.angle_beta   90.00
_cell.angle_gamma   90.00
#
_symmetry.space_group_name_H-M   'P 1'
#
loop_
_entity.id
_entity.type
_entity.pdbx_description
1 polymer ?
#
loop_
_entity_poly.entity_id
_entity_poly.type
_entity_poly.pdbx_seq_one_letter_code
_entity_poly.pdbx_strand_id
1 'polypeptide(L)'
;MRRVPDLPVKTGTTSSTHENEFYRISKKLRIQINHLQGQIIKETNISILEKEANIVEQCMKELTAAQEELERIQGSAIEKMTFYSKFEDMSRETNQILAQAVQAIPQLKLNENEDRHSVITSTHRSRSSHRSRLSRSSLASTSSSARLRRLDLEEEIATLRAKINLVEEKEQLDKANRVALEEIERRKLEIQSEEQRLIEQIETTKETFKLKEQLAEREARVEACTRFENEGTSVIFDDDDNQSNATREHIQKFLRSQAEPSAEGENNELATHDTADSLPPECGLLVPPQSKLNPDVPPYVSCKEATTSAPNQQINVTPTN
;
A
#
# COMPACT_ATOMS: atom_id res chain seq x y z
N MET A 1 17.59 -51.81 -12.30
CA MET A 1 17.15 -50.64 -11.52
C MET A 1 18.20 -49.56 -11.64
N ARG A 2 17.95 -48.51 -12.43
CA ARG A 2 18.87 -47.36 -12.55
C ARG A 2 18.55 -46.37 -11.43
N ARG A 3 19.55 -46.01 -10.63
CA ARG A 3 19.43 -44.97 -9.60
C ARG A 3 19.27 -43.62 -10.29
N VAL A 4 18.20 -42.90 -9.94
CA VAL A 4 18.03 -41.48 -10.26
C VAL A 4 19.07 -40.70 -9.44
N PRO A 5 19.84 -39.76 -10.02
CA PRO A 5 20.68 -38.89 -9.22
C PRO A 5 19.80 -37.87 -8.51
N ASP A 6 19.89 -37.83 -7.18
CA ASP A 6 19.33 -36.77 -6.35
C ASP A 6 19.92 -35.42 -6.77
N LEU A 7 19.06 -34.49 -7.17
CA LEU A 7 19.43 -33.09 -7.38
C LEU A 7 19.67 -32.44 -6.00
N PRO A 8 20.77 -31.69 -5.82
CA PRO A 8 21.00 -30.99 -4.57
C PRO A 8 20.05 -29.79 -4.44
N VAL A 9 19.24 -29.79 -3.38
CA VAL A 9 18.48 -28.63 -2.91
C VAL A 9 19.48 -27.54 -2.46
N LYS A 10 19.74 -26.58 -3.35
CA LYS A 10 20.47 -25.35 -3.05
C LYS A 10 19.49 -24.19 -2.95
N THR A 11 18.92 -23.94 -1.77
CA THR A 11 18.12 -22.72 -1.53
C THR A 11 18.52 -21.96 -0.26
N GLY A 12 19.45 -22.45 0.56
CA GLY A 12 19.81 -21.79 1.83
C GLY A 12 21.00 -20.82 1.79
N THR A 13 21.90 -20.90 0.81
CA THR A 13 23.21 -20.23 0.88
C THR A 13 23.31 -18.92 0.09
N THR A 14 22.47 -18.74 -0.93
CA THR A 14 22.53 -17.58 -1.82
C THR A 14 21.91 -16.34 -1.19
N SER A 15 20.70 -16.43 -0.58
CA SER A 15 20.02 -15.29 0.06
C SER A 15 20.91 -14.58 1.09
N SER A 16 21.53 -15.36 1.98
CA SER A 16 22.45 -14.84 3.01
C SER A 16 23.67 -14.11 2.40
N THR A 17 24.12 -14.49 1.20
CA THR A 17 25.27 -13.84 0.55
C THR A 17 24.89 -12.48 -0.02
N HIS A 18 23.72 -12.38 -0.64
CA HIS A 18 23.20 -11.12 -1.19
C HIS A 18 22.76 -10.15 -0.09
N GLU A 19 22.23 -10.65 1.02
CA GLU A 19 21.90 -9.83 2.19
C GLU A 19 23.17 -9.21 2.77
N ASN A 20 24.22 -10.01 2.96
CA ASN A 20 25.53 -9.54 3.42
C ASN A 20 26.13 -8.50 2.46
N GLU A 21 25.98 -8.68 1.15
CA GLU A 21 26.41 -7.72 0.14
C GLU A 21 25.67 -6.38 0.28
N PHE A 22 24.35 -6.41 0.38
CA PHE A 22 23.53 -5.21 0.59
C PHE A 22 23.91 -4.47 1.87
N TYR A 23 24.10 -5.18 2.99
CA TYR A 23 24.54 -4.55 4.25
C TYR A 23 25.94 -3.94 4.12
N ARG A 24 26.88 -4.62 3.44
CA ARG A 24 28.23 -4.11 3.20
C ARG A 24 28.20 -2.81 2.39
N ILE A 25 27.43 -2.79 1.30
CA ILE A 25 27.30 -1.62 0.43
C ILE A 25 26.58 -0.49 1.17
N SER A 26 25.50 -0.79 1.90
CA SER A 26 24.79 0.17 2.76
C SER A 26 25.74 0.87 3.74
N LYS A 27 26.61 0.10 4.40
CA LYS A 27 27.59 0.65 5.36
C LYS A 27 28.63 1.53 4.66
N LYS A 28 29.12 1.11 3.49
CA LYS A 28 30.04 1.89 2.66
C LYS A 28 29.40 3.22 2.25
N LEU A 29 28.16 3.18 1.75
CA LEU A 29 27.41 4.37 1.36
C LEU A 29 27.25 5.34 2.53
N ARG A 30 26.84 4.86 3.71
CA ARG A 30 26.70 5.70 4.91
C ARG A 30 28.00 6.42 5.30
N ILE A 31 29.14 5.73 5.20
CA ILE A 31 30.46 6.33 5.46
C ILE A 31 30.73 7.45 4.45
N GLN A 32 30.44 7.23 3.18
CA GLN A 32 30.67 8.23 2.12
C GLN A 32 29.72 9.43 2.23
N ILE A 33 28.45 9.21 2.57
CA ILE A 33 27.49 10.29 2.86
C ILE A 33 28.01 11.18 3.98
N ASN A 34 28.40 10.58 5.11
CA ASN A 34 28.94 11.33 6.25
C ASN A 34 30.22 12.08 5.87
N HIS A 35 31.07 11.48 5.02
CA HIS A 35 32.28 12.12 4.55
C HIS A 35 31.96 13.36 3.69
N LEU A 36 31.11 13.20 2.66
CA LEU A 36 30.69 14.28 1.78
C LEU A 36 30.00 15.40 2.56
N GLN A 37 29.11 15.07 3.50
CA GLN A 37 28.49 16.05 4.37
C GLN A 37 29.52 16.84 5.19
N GLY A 38 30.55 16.16 5.72
CA GLY A 38 31.67 16.80 6.39
C GLY A 38 32.47 17.73 5.47
N GLN A 39 32.61 17.38 4.18
CA GLN A 39 33.28 18.22 3.18
C GLN A 39 32.48 19.47 2.81
N ILE A 40 31.14 19.34 2.72
CA ILE A 40 30.22 20.46 2.52
C ILE A 40 30.32 21.45 3.69
N ILE A 41 30.24 20.95 4.92
CA ILE A 41 30.32 21.79 6.15
C ILE A 41 31.65 22.52 6.25
N LYS A 42 32.75 21.88 5.83
CA LYS A 42 34.09 22.46 5.85
C LYS A 42 34.39 23.39 4.68
N GLU A 43 33.43 23.59 3.76
CA GLU A 43 33.60 24.43 2.57
C GLU A 43 34.87 24.05 1.79
N THR A 44 35.11 22.74 1.63
CA THR A 44 36.30 22.25 0.93
C THR A 44 36.27 22.55 -0.57
N ASN A 45 37.44 22.51 -1.20
CA ASN A 45 37.61 22.85 -2.61
C ASN A 45 36.61 22.07 -3.51
N ILE A 46 36.11 22.78 -4.54
CA ILE A 46 35.14 22.27 -5.52
C ILE A 46 35.54 20.90 -6.09
N SER A 47 36.81 20.69 -6.43
CA SER A 47 37.29 19.44 -7.01
C SER A 47 37.15 18.25 -6.06
N ILE A 48 37.32 18.48 -4.75
CA ILE A 48 37.11 17.45 -3.73
C ILE A 48 35.62 17.15 -3.62
N LEU A 49 34.78 18.19 -3.57
CA LEU A 49 33.34 18.03 -3.45
C LEU A 49 32.74 17.25 -4.64
N GLU A 50 33.16 17.59 -5.87
CA GLU A 50 32.74 16.89 -7.09
C GLU A 50 33.18 15.43 -7.10
N LYS A 51 34.41 15.15 -6.66
CA LYS A 51 34.93 13.78 -6.57
C LYS A 51 34.14 12.95 -5.55
N GLU A 52 33.92 13.50 -4.35
CA GLU A 52 33.19 12.78 -3.30
C GLU A 52 31.71 12.59 -3.66
N ALA A 53 31.07 13.57 -4.32
CA ALA A 53 29.72 13.44 -4.86
C ALA A 53 29.62 12.30 -5.89
N ASN A 54 30.59 12.19 -6.80
CA ASN A 54 30.64 11.09 -7.77
C ASN A 54 30.82 9.72 -7.09
N ILE A 55 31.62 9.64 -6.01
CA ILE A 55 31.80 8.40 -5.24
C ILE A 55 30.49 7.99 -4.57
N VAL A 56 29.78 8.94 -3.96
CA VAL A 56 28.47 8.70 -3.36
C VAL A 56 27.45 8.22 -4.40
N GLU A 57 27.39 8.85 -5.57
CA GLU A 57 26.52 8.45 -6.67
C GLU A 57 26.83 7.02 -7.14
N GLN A 58 28.11 6.67 -7.26
CA GLN A 58 28.52 5.32 -7.63
C GLN A 58 28.13 4.28 -6.56
N CYS A 59 28.30 4.60 -5.27
CA CYS A 59 27.84 3.72 -4.18
C CYS A 59 26.32 3.56 -4.16
N MET A 60 25.56 4.59 -4.54
CA MET A 60 24.10 4.50 -4.68
C MET A 60 23.68 3.57 -5.82
N LYS A 61 24.39 3.59 -6.95
CA LYS A 61 24.19 2.64 -8.06
C LYS A 61 24.50 1.21 -7.63
N GLU A 62 25.61 0.99 -6.93
CA GLU A 62 25.97 -0.32 -6.35
C GLU A 62 24.87 -0.83 -5.38
N LEU A 63 24.33 0.05 -4.54
CA LEU A 63 23.28 -0.29 -3.59
C LEU A 63 21.97 -0.65 -4.29
N THR A 64 21.61 0.10 -5.34
CA THR A 64 20.41 -0.16 -6.14
C THR A 64 20.48 -1.53 -6.81
N ALA A 65 21.62 -1.86 -7.43
CA ALA A 65 21.83 -3.18 -8.02
C ALA A 65 21.76 -4.31 -6.98
N ALA A 66 22.30 -4.10 -5.78
CA ALA A 66 22.21 -5.07 -4.69
C ALA A 66 20.77 -5.25 -4.18
N GLN A 67 19.97 -4.19 -4.17
CA GLN A 67 18.56 -4.23 -3.79
C GLN A 67 17.72 -4.98 -4.83
N GLU A 68 17.91 -4.72 -6.12
CA GLU A 68 17.23 -5.42 -7.22
C GLU A 68 17.52 -6.92 -7.18
N GLU A 69 18.78 -7.30 -6.94
CA GLU A 69 19.18 -8.69 -6.85
C GLU A 69 18.60 -9.39 -5.60
N LEU A 70 18.51 -8.67 -4.47
CA LEU A 70 17.83 -9.17 -3.27
C LEU A 70 16.34 -9.39 -3.51
N GLU A 71 15.66 -8.45 -4.16
CA GLU A 71 14.24 -8.56 -4.47
C GLU A 71 13.95 -9.74 -5.41
N ARG A 72 14.87 -10.04 -6.33
CA ARG A 72 14.80 -11.17 -7.26
C ARG A 72 14.91 -12.52 -6.54
N ILE A 73 15.69 -12.59 -5.46
CA ILE A 73 16.02 -13.85 -4.77
C ILE A 73 15.11 -14.11 -3.56
N GLN A 74 14.70 -13.07 -2.84
CA GLN A 74 13.77 -13.23 -1.72
C GLN A 74 12.38 -13.59 -2.22
N GLY A 75 11.76 -14.58 -1.58
CA GLY A 75 10.37 -14.98 -1.83
C GLY A 75 9.37 -14.35 -0.86
N SER A 76 9.83 -13.92 0.32
CA SER A 76 8.97 -13.40 1.40
C SER A 76 8.67 -11.91 1.20
N ALA A 77 7.38 -11.55 1.17
CA ALA A 77 6.94 -10.16 1.07
C ALA A 77 7.37 -9.29 2.26
N ILE A 78 7.44 -9.87 3.47
CA ILE A 78 7.83 -9.17 4.70
C ILE A 78 9.31 -8.80 4.69
N GLU A 79 10.16 -9.73 4.26
CA GLU A 79 11.61 -9.50 4.15
C GLU A 79 11.89 -8.46 3.07
N LYS A 80 11.27 -8.57 1.89
CA LYS A 80 11.36 -7.57 0.81
C LYS A 80 11.03 -6.16 1.30
N MET A 81 9.94 -6.02 2.06
CA MET A 81 9.49 -4.73 2.57
C MET A 81 10.49 -4.12 3.56
N THR A 82 11.19 -4.95 4.34
CA THR A 82 12.21 -4.51 5.30
C THR A 82 13.45 -3.96 4.58
N PHE A 83 13.95 -4.66 3.56
CA PHE A 83 15.08 -4.19 2.75
C PHE A 83 14.73 -2.98 1.89
N TYR A 84 13.50 -2.96 1.34
CA TYR A 84 13.00 -1.83 0.56
C TYR A 84 12.90 -0.56 1.39
N SER A 85 12.31 -0.61 2.59
CA SER A 85 12.24 0.56 3.48
C SER A 85 13.63 1.11 3.81
N LYS A 86 14.59 0.23 4.10
CA LYS A 86 15.96 0.63 4.38
C LYS A 86 16.67 1.24 3.17
N PHE A 87 16.41 0.70 1.98
CA PHE A 87 16.91 1.27 0.72
C PHE A 87 16.32 2.66 0.48
N GLU A 88 15.02 2.83 0.68
CA GLU A 88 14.32 4.10 0.48
C GLU A 88 14.86 5.20 1.41
N ASP A 89 15.05 4.89 2.70
CA ASP A 89 15.61 5.83 3.67
C ASP A 89 17.01 6.32 3.25
N MET A 90 17.89 5.39 2.85
CA MET A 90 19.23 5.76 2.39
C MET A 90 19.21 6.50 1.06
N SER A 91 18.33 6.14 0.13
CA SER A 91 18.16 6.84 -1.15
C SER A 91 17.78 8.30 -0.92
N ARG A 92 16.81 8.54 -0.03
CA ARG A 92 16.33 9.87 0.31
C ARG A 92 17.43 10.73 0.93
N GLU A 93 18.15 10.19 1.90
CA GLU A 93 19.29 10.88 2.52
C GLU A 93 20.40 11.19 1.50
N THR A 94 20.73 10.21 0.66
CA THR A 94 21.77 10.36 -0.38
C THR A 94 21.42 11.50 -1.33
N ASN A 95 20.18 11.52 -1.84
CA ASN A 95 19.72 12.55 -2.75
C ASN A 95 19.73 13.94 -2.09
N GLN A 96 19.37 14.02 -0.80
CA GLN A 96 19.43 15.27 -0.06
C GLN A 96 20.86 15.81 0.08
N ILE A 97 21.83 14.96 0.42
CA ILE A 97 23.23 15.38 0.57
C ILE A 97 23.86 15.73 -0.79
N LEU A 98 23.53 15.00 -1.86
CA LEU A 98 23.96 15.36 -3.21
C LEU A 98 23.39 16.72 -3.65
N ALA A 99 22.12 17.00 -3.33
CA ALA A 99 21.53 18.31 -3.61
C ALA A 99 22.25 19.44 -2.85
N GLN A 100 22.65 19.21 -1.60
CA GLN A 100 23.48 20.16 -0.83
C GLN A 100 24.86 20.37 -1.46
N ALA A 101 25.51 19.29 -1.95
CA ALA A 101 26.79 19.40 -2.65
C ALA A 101 26.66 20.25 -3.93
N VAL A 102 25.60 20.02 -4.71
CA VAL A 102 25.30 20.80 -5.93
C VAL A 102 25.05 22.27 -5.61
N GLN A 103 24.41 22.59 -4.48
CA GLN A 103 24.21 23.97 -4.04
C GLN A 103 25.49 24.63 -3.51
N ALA A 104 26.39 23.88 -2.89
CA ALA A 104 27.64 24.39 -2.34
C ALA A 104 28.67 24.77 -3.43
N ILE A 105 28.73 24.03 -4.54
CA ILE A 105 29.70 24.26 -5.62
C ILE A 105 29.62 25.69 -6.20
N PRO A 106 28.44 26.24 -6.57
CA PRO A 106 28.32 27.63 -7.02
C PRO A 106 28.75 28.66 -5.97
N GLN A 107 28.48 28.42 -4.68
CA GLN A 107 28.87 29.34 -3.60
C GLN A 107 30.38 29.39 -3.46
N LEU A 108 31.05 28.24 -3.50
CA LEU A 108 32.51 28.16 -3.47
C LEU A 108 33.15 28.82 -4.70
N LYS A 109 32.52 28.72 -5.89
CA LYS A 109 32.97 29.42 -7.10
C LYS A 109 32.88 30.94 -6.97
N LEU A 110 31.85 31.46 -6.30
CA LEU A 110 31.73 32.90 -6.04
C LEU A 110 32.83 33.37 -5.07
N ASN A 111 33.07 32.64 -3.98
CA ASN A 111 34.11 32.95 -3.01
C ASN A 111 35.52 32.93 -3.63
N GLU A 112 35.84 31.92 -4.46
CA GLU A 112 37.13 31.87 -5.19
C GLU A 112 37.32 33.06 -6.15
N ASN A 113 36.24 33.62 -6.71
CA ASN A 113 36.31 34.79 -7.59
C ASN A 113 36.46 36.10 -6.80
N GLU A 114 35.79 36.24 -5.66
CA GLU A 114 35.92 37.41 -4.78
C GLU A 114 37.33 37.55 -4.18
N ASP A 115 37.97 36.42 -3.83
CA ASP A 115 39.37 36.42 -3.38
C ASP A 115 40.34 36.84 -4.48
N ARG A 116 40.09 36.44 -5.74
CA ARG A 116 40.91 36.87 -6.89
C ARG A 116 40.76 38.35 -7.22
N HIS A 117 39.58 38.93 -6.99
CA HIS A 117 39.36 40.37 -7.17
C HIS A 117 39.90 41.21 -6.01
N SER A 118 40.00 40.65 -4.81
CA SER A 118 40.59 41.33 -3.64
C SER A 118 42.13 41.41 -3.69
N VAL A 119 42.80 40.54 -4.45
CA VAL A 119 44.28 40.53 -4.58
C VAL A 119 44.80 41.56 -5.61
N ILE A 120 43.94 42.15 -6.46
CA ILE A 120 44.37 43.09 -7.51
C ILE A 120 44.43 44.56 -7.04
N THR A 121 43.92 44.92 -5.86
CA THR A 121 43.82 46.33 -5.43
C THR A 121 44.89 46.80 -4.44
N SER A 122 45.97 46.03 -4.24
CA SER A 122 46.98 46.35 -3.22
C SER A 122 48.42 46.20 -3.73
N THR A 123 48.84 47.02 -4.69
CA THR A 123 50.26 47.42 -4.82
C THR A 123 50.41 48.80 -5.49
N HIS A 124 50.66 49.80 -4.64
CA HIS A 124 51.60 50.92 -4.82
C HIS A 124 51.53 51.87 -6.06
N ARG A 125 51.42 53.17 -5.71
CA ARG A 125 52.32 54.30 -6.08
C ARG A 125 51.76 55.41 -7.00
N SER A 126 51.44 56.52 -6.33
CA SER A 126 51.71 57.94 -6.61
C SER A 126 52.15 58.44 -8.00
N ARG A 127 51.58 59.61 -8.34
CA ARG A 127 52.03 60.71 -9.22
C ARG A 127 51.67 60.66 -10.71
N SER A 128 50.85 61.62 -11.11
CA SER A 128 51.09 62.61 -12.20
C SER A 128 49.84 62.84 -13.06
N SER A 129 49.43 64.10 -13.10
CA SER A 129 48.50 64.71 -14.04
C SER A 129 49.08 64.81 -15.45
N HIS A 130 48.16 65.00 -16.41
CA HIS A 130 48.35 65.30 -17.84
C HIS A 130 48.94 64.14 -18.66
N ARG A 131 48.44 63.80 -19.86
CA ARG A 131 47.99 64.67 -20.95
C ARG A 131 47.22 63.81 -21.94
N SER A 132 46.16 64.37 -22.49
CA SER A 132 45.49 63.89 -23.69
C SER A 132 46.51 63.70 -24.82
N ARG A 133 46.44 62.58 -25.53
CA ARG A 133 46.77 62.49 -26.96
C ARG A 133 46.21 61.20 -27.55
N LEU A 134 45.27 61.41 -28.48
CA LEU A 134 44.97 60.48 -29.55
C LEU A 134 46.28 59.88 -30.08
N SER A 135 46.32 58.55 -30.16
CA SER A 135 47.21 57.87 -31.10
C SER A 135 46.38 56.84 -31.84
N ARG A 136 46.12 57.19 -33.09
CA ARG A 136 45.58 56.37 -34.15
C ARG A 136 46.45 55.10 -34.23
N SER A 137 45.84 53.92 -34.10
CA SER A 137 46.41 52.72 -34.71
C SER A 137 45.62 52.43 -36.00
N SER A 138 46.34 52.56 -37.10
CA SER A 138 45.92 52.24 -38.46
C SER A 138 46.06 50.75 -38.73
N LEU A 139 45.00 50.18 -39.33
CA LEU A 139 45.04 49.12 -40.35
C LEU A 139 45.86 47.85 -40.07
N ALA A 140 45.19 46.78 -39.62
CA ALA A 140 45.39 45.41 -40.12
C ALA A 140 44.29 44.45 -39.60
N SER A 141 43.74 43.62 -40.51
CA SER A 141 42.90 42.41 -40.26
C SER A 141 41.37 42.54 -40.29
N THR A 142 40.79 42.85 -41.47
CA THR A 142 39.35 42.70 -41.73
C THR A 142 38.87 41.27 -42.00
N SER A 143 39.76 40.26 -42.00
CA SER A 143 39.38 38.83 -42.15
C SER A 143 39.03 38.12 -40.84
N SER A 144 39.38 38.71 -39.68
CA SER A 144 39.18 38.10 -38.35
C SER A 144 37.74 38.27 -37.82
N SER A 145 37.07 39.38 -38.15
CA SER A 145 35.74 39.70 -37.61
C SER A 145 34.62 38.81 -38.15
N ALA A 146 34.63 38.48 -39.45
CA ALA A 146 33.59 37.65 -40.05
C ALA A 146 33.66 36.18 -39.57
N ARG A 147 34.86 35.67 -39.32
CA ARG A 147 35.06 34.31 -38.80
C ARG A 147 34.60 34.18 -37.35
N LEU A 148 34.94 35.16 -36.49
CA LEU A 148 34.47 35.19 -35.10
C LEU A 148 32.94 35.29 -35.05
N ARG A 149 32.35 36.20 -35.83
CA ARG A 149 30.89 36.32 -35.94
C ARG A 149 30.21 35.04 -36.42
N ARG A 150 30.86 34.26 -37.29
CA ARG A 150 30.33 32.97 -37.75
C ARG A 150 30.35 31.93 -36.62
N LEU A 151 31.42 31.89 -35.82
CA LEU A 151 31.49 30.99 -34.66
C LEU A 151 30.43 31.35 -33.61
N ASP A 152 30.23 32.63 -33.32
CA ASP A 152 29.20 33.08 -32.38
C ASP A 152 27.79 32.68 -32.85
N LEU A 153 27.50 32.80 -34.16
CA LEU A 153 26.23 32.36 -34.74
C LEU A 153 26.07 30.83 -34.76
N GLU A 154 27.16 30.08 -34.99
CA GLU A 154 27.15 28.62 -34.90
C GLU A 154 26.85 28.16 -33.45
N GLU A 155 27.41 28.83 -32.45
CA GLU A 155 27.10 28.62 -31.04
C GLU A 155 25.65 29.01 -30.69
N GLU A 156 25.17 30.14 -31.18
CA GLU A 156 23.78 30.57 -30.99
C GLU A 156 22.80 29.57 -31.61
N ILE A 157 23.09 29.05 -32.80
CA ILE A 157 22.27 28.00 -33.44
C ILE A 157 22.31 26.72 -32.61
N ALA A 158 23.47 26.31 -32.09
CA ALA A 158 23.58 25.12 -31.25
C ALA A 158 22.77 25.25 -29.96
N THR A 159 22.85 26.42 -29.30
CA THR A 159 22.08 26.69 -28.08
C THR A 159 20.57 26.77 -28.35
N LEU A 160 20.15 27.36 -29.47
CA LEU A 160 18.74 27.37 -29.86
C LEU A 160 18.22 25.97 -30.16
N ARG A 161 18.99 25.12 -30.83
CA ARG A 161 18.63 23.71 -31.06
C ARG A 161 18.50 22.93 -29.75
N ALA A 162 19.43 23.13 -28.81
CA ALA A 162 19.34 22.50 -27.49
C ALA A 162 18.08 22.95 -26.73
N LYS A 163 17.72 24.24 -26.81
CA LYS A 163 16.48 24.76 -26.22
C LYS A 163 15.23 24.18 -26.86
N ILE A 164 15.20 24.03 -28.19
CA ILE A 164 14.07 23.42 -28.90
C ILE A 164 13.89 21.96 -28.45
N ASN A 165 14.97 21.18 -28.45
CA ASN A 165 14.92 19.78 -28.01
C ASN A 165 14.41 19.67 -26.56
N LEU A 166 14.88 20.54 -25.66
CA LEU A 166 14.42 20.55 -24.26
C LEU A 166 12.92 20.88 -24.14
N VAL A 167 12.41 21.79 -24.98
CA VAL A 167 10.97 22.13 -25.01
C VAL A 167 10.16 20.95 -25.55
N GLU A 168 10.64 20.27 -26.60
CA GLU A 168 9.98 19.09 -27.16
C GLU A 168 9.95 17.92 -26.16
N GLU A 169 11.04 17.65 -25.46
CA GLU A 169 11.10 16.63 -24.38
C GLU A 169 10.12 16.98 -23.26
N LYS A 170 10.06 18.25 -22.85
CA LYS A 170 9.11 18.69 -21.84
C LYS A 170 7.66 18.52 -22.30
N GLU A 171 7.35 18.86 -23.54
CA GLU A 171 6.00 18.70 -24.08
C GLU A 171 5.60 17.22 -24.17
N GLN A 172 6.53 16.33 -24.53
CA GLN A 172 6.29 14.89 -24.53
C GLN A 172 6.02 14.36 -23.12
N LEU A 173 6.80 14.81 -22.14
CA LEU A 173 6.61 14.44 -20.75
C LEU A 173 5.26 14.94 -20.21
N ASP A 174 4.89 16.19 -20.50
CA ASP A 174 3.61 16.77 -20.09
C ASP A 174 2.43 16.01 -20.71
N LYS A 175 2.53 15.60 -21.98
CA LYS A 175 1.53 14.74 -22.64
C LYS A 175 1.42 13.38 -21.98
N ALA A 176 2.56 12.73 -21.69
CA ALA A 176 2.57 11.43 -21.02
C ALA A 176 1.95 11.50 -19.62
N ASN A 177 2.29 12.55 -18.85
CA ASN A 177 1.73 12.80 -17.53
C ASN A 177 0.21 13.03 -17.60
N ARG A 178 -0.28 13.77 -18.59
CA ARG A 178 -1.73 13.97 -18.78
C ARG A 178 -2.47 12.64 -19.00
N VAL A 179 -1.95 11.79 -19.88
CA VAL A 179 -2.54 10.47 -20.14
C VAL A 179 -2.51 9.59 -18.89
N ALA A 180 -1.42 9.62 -18.11
CA ALA A 180 -1.32 8.89 -16.85
C ALA A 180 -2.35 9.37 -15.82
N LEU A 181 -2.58 10.69 -15.71
CA LEU A 181 -3.59 11.26 -14.82
C LEU A 181 -5.01 10.86 -15.24
N GLU A 182 -5.32 10.92 -16.53
CA GLU A 182 -6.62 10.47 -17.07
C GLU A 182 -6.88 8.99 -16.73
N GLU A 183 -5.85 8.13 -16.86
CA GLU A 183 -5.95 6.71 -16.51
C GLU A 183 -6.13 6.48 -14.99
N ILE A 184 -5.46 7.28 -14.16
CA ILE A 184 -5.64 7.23 -12.70
C ILE A 184 -7.08 7.63 -12.33
N GLU A 185 -7.61 8.70 -12.92
CA GLU A 185 -8.98 9.14 -12.68
C GLU A 185 -10.00 8.08 -13.13
N ARG A 186 -9.79 7.46 -14.29
CA ARG A 186 -10.63 6.35 -14.78
C ARG A 186 -10.64 5.19 -13.78
N ARG A 187 -9.46 4.72 -13.35
CA ARG A 187 -9.36 3.62 -12.38
C ARG A 187 -9.97 3.96 -11.04
N LYS A 188 -9.85 5.21 -10.58
CA LYS A 188 -10.48 5.68 -9.35
C LYS A 188 -12.00 5.53 -9.43
N LEU A 189 -12.61 5.93 -10.55
CA LEU A 189 -14.06 5.77 -10.75
C LEU A 189 -14.47 4.29 -10.79
N GLU A 190 -13.67 3.44 -11.43
CA GLU A 190 -13.92 1.99 -11.45
C GLU A 190 -13.87 1.36 -10.06
N ILE A 191 -12.87 1.72 -9.26
CA ILE A 191 -12.75 1.25 -7.87
C ILE A 191 -13.95 1.74 -7.05
N GLN A 192 -14.32 3.01 -7.16
CA GLN A 192 -15.48 3.56 -6.43
C GLN A 192 -16.79 2.85 -6.82
N SER A 193 -16.97 2.54 -8.11
CA SER A 193 -18.13 1.78 -8.57
C SER A 193 -18.14 0.36 -8.01
N GLU A 194 -16.99 -0.30 -7.96
CA GLU A 194 -16.86 -1.66 -7.44
C GLU A 194 -17.05 -1.71 -5.92
N GLU A 195 -16.52 -0.72 -5.19
CA GLU A 195 -16.75 -0.54 -3.76
C GLU A 195 -18.24 -0.38 -3.46
N GLN A 196 -18.95 0.45 -4.22
CA GLN A 196 -20.39 0.64 -4.07
C GLN A 196 -21.16 -0.66 -4.32
N ARG A 197 -20.80 -1.40 -5.38
CA ARG A 197 -21.37 -2.71 -5.69
C ARG A 197 -21.17 -3.71 -4.54
N LEU A 198 -19.98 -3.73 -3.94
CA LEU A 198 -19.66 -4.62 -2.81
C LEU A 198 -20.43 -4.23 -1.54
N ILE A 199 -20.62 -2.93 -1.29
CA ILE A 199 -21.42 -2.44 -0.15
C ILE A 199 -22.87 -2.95 -0.29
N GLU A 200 -23.48 -2.79 -1.46
CA GLU A 200 -24.84 -3.29 -1.74
C GLU A 200 -24.94 -4.82 -1.59
N GLN A 201 -23.91 -5.55 -2.05
CA GLN A 201 -23.84 -7.00 -1.89
C GLN A 201 -23.73 -7.42 -0.41
N ILE A 202 -22.98 -6.68 0.40
CA ILE A 202 -22.87 -6.93 1.84
C ILE A 202 -24.22 -6.66 2.52
N GLU A 203 -24.92 -5.59 2.14
CA GLU A 203 -26.22 -5.23 2.72
C GLU A 203 -27.28 -6.30 2.45
N THR A 204 -27.40 -6.75 1.20
CA THR A 204 -28.29 -7.87 0.82
C THR A 204 -27.93 -9.17 1.54
N THR A 205 -26.64 -9.45 1.74
CA THR A 205 -26.19 -10.63 2.49
C THR A 205 -26.55 -10.53 3.97
N LYS A 206 -26.43 -9.34 4.58
CA LYS A 206 -26.83 -9.09 5.97
C LYS A 206 -28.33 -9.29 6.17
N GLU A 207 -29.15 -8.78 5.25
CA GLU A 207 -30.60 -9.00 5.27
C GLU A 207 -30.95 -10.49 5.17
N THR A 208 -30.30 -11.20 4.27
CA THR A 208 -30.47 -12.66 4.12
C THR A 208 -30.08 -13.41 5.39
N PHE A 209 -28.99 -13.03 6.05
CA PHE A 209 -28.56 -13.62 7.31
C PHE A 209 -29.59 -13.39 8.42
N LYS A 210 -30.10 -12.16 8.54
CA LYS A 210 -31.14 -11.80 9.52
C LYS A 210 -32.41 -12.63 9.33
N LEU A 211 -32.83 -12.86 8.08
CA LEU A 211 -33.99 -13.72 7.80
C LEU A 211 -33.75 -15.17 8.20
N LYS A 212 -32.54 -15.69 7.95
CA LYS A 212 -32.17 -17.06 8.38
C LYS A 212 -32.14 -17.21 9.89
N GLU A 213 -31.65 -16.19 10.60
CA GLU A 213 -31.65 -16.16 12.07
C GLU A 213 -33.09 -16.17 12.63
N GLN A 214 -33.99 -15.34 12.09
CA GLN A 214 -35.40 -15.32 12.47
C GLN A 214 -36.11 -16.64 12.18
N LEU A 215 -35.77 -17.28 11.05
CA LEU A 215 -36.31 -18.59 10.69
C LEU A 215 -35.85 -19.67 11.68
N ALA A 216 -34.55 -19.69 12.02
CA ALA A 216 -34.01 -20.63 13.01
C ALA A 216 -34.63 -20.42 14.42
N GLU A 217 -34.84 -19.17 14.84
CA GLU A 217 -35.51 -18.87 16.11
C GLU A 217 -36.96 -19.39 16.11
N ARG A 218 -37.70 -19.17 15.01
CA ARG A 218 -39.06 -19.68 14.86
C ARG A 218 -39.09 -21.20 14.86
N GLU A 219 -38.19 -21.87 14.16
CA GLU A 219 -38.07 -23.34 14.13
C GLU A 219 -37.78 -23.89 15.52
N ALA A 220 -36.83 -23.31 16.26
CA ALA A 220 -36.52 -23.69 17.63
C ALA A 220 -37.73 -23.52 18.56
N ARG A 221 -38.51 -22.45 18.40
CA ARG A 221 -39.73 -22.21 19.17
C ARG A 221 -40.82 -23.23 18.85
N VAL A 222 -41.02 -23.57 17.58
CA VAL A 222 -41.95 -24.63 17.16
C VAL A 222 -41.52 -25.97 17.75
N GLU A 223 -40.23 -26.32 17.65
CA GLU A 223 -39.71 -27.56 18.21
C GLU A 223 -39.95 -27.63 19.72
N ALA A 224 -39.65 -26.55 20.46
CA ALA A 224 -39.94 -26.49 21.89
C ALA A 224 -41.44 -26.72 22.19
N CYS A 225 -42.34 -26.04 21.48
CA CYS A 225 -43.79 -26.23 21.65
C CYS A 225 -44.24 -27.66 21.34
N THR A 226 -43.75 -28.28 20.27
CA THR A 226 -44.09 -29.67 19.92
C THR A 226 -43.59 -30.68 20.95
N ARG A 227 -42.43 -30.44 21.58
CA ARG A 227 -41.94 -31.28 22.68
C ARG A 227 -42.87 -31.20 23.90
N PHE A 228 -43.35 -30.01 24.26
CA PHE A 228 -44.32 -29.83 25.35
C PHE A 228 -45.68 -30.49 25.06
N GLU A 229 -46.16 -30.48 23.82
CA GLU A 229 -47.39 -31.19 23.44
C GLU A 229 -47.22 -32.73 23.53
N ASN A 230 -46.07 -33.25 23.13
CA ASN A 230 -45.78 -34.69 23.21
C ASN A 230 -45.53 -35.16 24.67
N GLU A 231 -44.93 -34.34 25.52
CA GLU A 231 -44.75 -34.63 26.95
C GLU A 231 -46.05 -34.45 27.76
N GLY A 232 -46.88 -33.46 27.41
CA GLY A 232 -48.20 -33.22 28.01
C GLY A 232 -49.25 -34.29 27.66
N THR A 233 -48.98 -35.11 26.63
CA THR A 233 -49.83 -36.25 26.26
C THR A 233 -49.30 -37.58 26.84
N SER A 234 -48.13 -37.58 27.47
CA SER A 234 -47.48 -38.79 28.02
C SER A 234 -47.71 -39.01 29.52
N VAL A 235 -48.41 -38.11 30.21
CA VAL A 235 -48.79 -38.30 31.62
C VAL A 235 -50.29 -38.35 31.72
N ILE A 236 -50.84 -39.54 31.49
CA ILE A 236 -52.03 -40.15 32.14
C ILE A 236 -52.30 -41.38 31.29
N PHE A 237 -51.97 -42.56 31.81
CA PHE A 237 -52.77 -43.79 31.77
C PHE A 237 -51.89 -44.91 32.33
N ASP A 238 -51.79 -44.92 33.66
CA ASP A 238 -51.67 -46.16 34.41
C ASP A 238 -52.88 -46.18 35.37
N ASP A 239 -53.51 -47.35 35.42
CA ASP A 239 -54.82 -47.63 36.00
C ASP A 239 -55.02 -47.07 37.42
N ASP A 240 -56.12 -46.36 37.63
CA ASP A 240 -56.86 -46.49 38.89
C ASP A 240 -58.36 -46.40 38.59
N ASP A 241 -58.97 -47.58 38.57
CA ASP A 241 -60.41 -47.79 38.60
C ASP A 241 -60.99 -47.06 39.82
N ASN A 242 -61.76 -45.99 39.58
CA ASN A 242 -62.90 -45.48 40.36
C ASN A 242 -62.90 -43.94 40.47
N GLN A 243 -63.42 -43.22 39.45
CA GLN A 243 -64.16 -41.94 39.64
C GLN A 243 -64.73 -41.33 38.33
N SER A 244 -65.28 -42.14 37.42
CA SER A 244 -65.73 -41.66 36.10
C SER A 244 -67.12 -40.97 36.06
N ASN A 245 -67.89 -40.94 37.15
CA ASN A 245 -69.31 -40.53 37.05
C ASN A 245 -69.59 -39.08 37.51
N ALA A 246 -68.81 -38.51 38.42
CA ALA A 246 -69.08 -37.16 38.95
C ALA A 246 -68.61 -36.02 38.01
N THR A 247 -67.47 -36.22 37.34
CA THR A 247 -66.87 -35.21 36.44
C THR A 247 -67.63 -35.14 35.10
N ARG A 248 -68.13 -36.28 34.61
CA ARG A 248 -68.93 -36.35 33.38
C ARG A 248 -70.27 -35.63 33.50
N GLU A 249 -70.92 -35.74 34.66
CA GLU A 249 -72.18 -35.02 34.93
C GLU A 249 -72.00 -33.50 35.02
N HIS A 250 -70.87 -33.03 35.56
CA HIS A 250 -70.56 -31.61 35.64
C HIS A 250 -70.24 -30.99 34.27
N ILE A 251 -69.48 -31.70 33.43
CA ILE A 251 -69.14 -31.26 32.08
C ILE A 251 -70.41 -31.24 31.20
N GLN A 252 -71.29 -32.24 31.34
CA GLN A 252 -72.52 -32.31 30.55
C GLN A 252 -73.54 -31.23 30.97
N LYS A 253 -73.60 -30.87 32.26
CA LYS A 253 -74.37 -29.71 32.74
C LYS A 253 -73.79 -28.38 32.23
N PHE A 254 -72.47 -28.23 32.19
CA PHE A 254 -71.83 -27.01 31.70
C PHE A 254 -72.06 -26.79 30.19
N LEU A 255 -71.95 -27.84 29.38
CA LEU A 255 -72.20 -27.76 27.94
C LEU A 255 -73.68 -27.52 27.60
N ARG A 256 -74.61 -28.06 28.42
CA ARG A 256 -76.04 -27.81 28.25
C ARG A 256 -76.46 -26.39 28.67
N SER A 257 -75.73 -25.75 29.58
CA SER A 257 -75.95 -24.35 29.97
C SER A 257 -75.37 -23.31 28.99
N GLN A 258 -74.58 -23.74 28.02
CA GLN A 258 -73.96 -22.88 26.99
C GLN A 258 -74.67 -22.94 25.63
N ALA A 259 -75.71 -23.76 25.49
CA ALA A 259 -76.41 -23.96 24.24
C ALA A 259 -77.87 -23.50 24.34
N GLU A 260 -78.17 -22.29 23.82
CA GLU A 260 -79.31 -21.95 22.94
C GLU A 260 -79.39 -20.43 22.66
N PRO A 261 -80.05 -19.96 21.59
CA PRO A 261 -80.21 -20.54 20.25
C PRO A 261 -79.70 -19.58 19.14
N SER A 262 -79.50 -20.16 17.95
CA SER A 262 -79.13 -19.48 16.72
C SER A 262 -80.22 -18.48 16.27
N ALA A 263 -79.82 -17.24 15.97
CA ALA A 263 -80.63 -16.28 15.22
C ALA A 263 -79.98 -16.06 13.85
N GLU A 264 -80.81 -16.25 12.84
CA GLU A 264 -80.59 -16.11 11.40
C GLU A 264 -80.14 -14.70 10.99
N GLY A 265 -79.51 -14.58 9.81
CA GLY A 265 -79.26 -13.31 9.10
C GLY A 265 -77.88 -13.26 8.46
N GLU A 266 -77.70 -13.83 7.27
CA GLU A 266 -77.72 -13.14 5.96
C GLU A 266 -76.39 -12.48 5.53
N ASN A 267 -75.82 -13.12 4.50
CA ASN A 267 -75.32 -12.54 3.24
C ASN A 267 -73.96 -11.80 3.13
N ASN A 268 -73.19 -12.37 2.18
CA ASN A 268 -72.32 -11.79 1.14
C ASN A 268 -70.80 -11.78 1.31
N GLU A 269 -70.18 -12.78 0.64
CA GLU A 269 -69.15 -12.72 -0.41
C GLU A 269 -67.99 -11.71 -0.24
N LEU A 270 -66.71 -12.10 -0.36
CA LEU A 270 -66.12 -12.47 -1.66
C LEU A 270 -64.75 -13.18 -1.54
N ALA A 271 -64.61 -14.25 -2.33
CA ALA A 271 -63.40 -14.83 -2.95
C ALA A 271 -62.28 -15.48 -2.12
N THR A 272 -62.30 -16.82 -2.07
CA THR A 272 -61.09 -17.65 -2.22
C THR A 272 -61.39 -18.87 -3.10
N HIS A 273 -60.45 -19.10 -4.03
CA HIS A 273 -59.95 -20.38 -4.57
C HIS A 273 -60.91 -21.46 -5.10
N ASP A 274 -60.62 -21.87 -6.34
CA ASP A 274 -60.82 -23.20 -6.89
C ASP A 274 -59.84 -23.33 -8.08
N THR A 275 -59.16 -24.42 -8.42
CA THR A 275 -58.99 -25.79 -7.89
C THR A 275 -57.70 -26.33 -8.54
N ALA A 276 -57.03 -27.27 -7.88
CA ALA A 276 -55.81 -27.93 -8.37
C ALA A 276 -56.07 -28.92 -9.52
N ASP A 277 -55.07 -29.19 -10.37
CA ASP A 277 -54.95 -30.50 -11.02
C ASP A 277 -53.51 -30.86 -11.47
N SER A 278 -53.06 -32.05 -11.01
CA SER A 278 -52.18 -33.07 -11.67
C SER A 278 -50.76 -32.69 -12.19
N LEU A 279 -49.63 -33.40 -11.97
CA LEU A 279 -49.18 -34.71 -11.41
C LEU A 279 -47.63 -34.66 -11.15
N PRO A 280 -47.03 -35.61 -10.39
CA PRO A 280 -45.56 -35.80 -10.17
C PRO A 280 -44.99 -36.96 -11.06
N PRO A 281 -43.79 -37.56 -10.88
CA PRO A 281 -42.56 -37.22 -10.11
C PRO A 281 -41.24 -37.29 -10.94
N GLU A 282 -40.14 -36.67 -10.47
CA GLU A 282 -38.76 -37.25 -10.57
C GLU A 282 -37.77 -36.37 -9.78
N CYS A 283 -37.45 -36.79 -8.55
CA CYS A 283 -36.32 -36.25 -7.80
C CYS A 283 -35.05 -37.02 -8.21
N GLY A 284 -34.29 -36.44 -9.13
CA GLY A 284 -32.90 -36.82 -9.35
C GLY A 284 -32.07 -36.44 -8.13
N LEU A 285 -31.44 -37.43 -7.50
CA LEU A 285 -30.40 -37.29 -6.48
C LEU A 285 -29.28 -36.35 -6.97
N LEU A 286 -29.20 -35.14 -6.40
CA LEU A 286 -28.00 -34.30 -6.50
C LEU A 286 -27.12 -34.56 -5.28
N VAL A 287 -25.97 -35.16 -5.58
CA VAL A 287 -24.84 -35.46 -4.70
C VAL A 287 -24.31 -34.17 -4.03
N PRO A 288 -24.01 -34.15 -2.71
CA PRO A 288 -23.35 -33.01 -2.09
C PRO A 288 -21.89 -32.91 -2.58
N PRO A 289 -21.35 -31.68 -2.77
CA PRO A 289 -19.98 -31.54 -3.25
C PRO A 289 -19.00 -32.07 -2.19
N GLN A 290 -18.19 -33.06 -2.60
CA GLN A 290 -17.09 -33.55 -1.79
C GLN A 290 -16.03 -32.45 -1.66
N SER A 291 -15.86 -31.94 -0.45
CA SER A 291 -14.75 -31.09 -0.04
C SER A 291 -13.45 -31.90 -0.04
N LYS A 292 -12.66 -31.79 -1.10
CA LYS A 292 -11.26 -32.22 -1.08
C LYS A 292 -10.44 -31.17 -0.32
N LEU A 293 -10.14 -31.48 0.94
CA LEU A 293 -9.08 -30.83 1.71
C LEU A 293 -7.76 -30.98 0.95
N ASN A 294 -7.11 -29.86 0.64
CA ASN A 294 -5.79 -29.81 0.04
C ASN A 294 -4.75 -30.17 1.12
N PRO A 295 -3.86 -31.17 0.93
CA PRO A 295 -2.95 -31.64 1.98
C PRO A 295 -1.73 -30.74 2.25
N ASP A 296 -1.60 -29.57 1.61
CA ASP A 296 -0.42 -28.69 1.72
C ASP A 296 -0.64 -27.40 2.54
N VAL A 297 -1.65 -27.35 3.42
CA VAL A 297 -1.78 -26.25 4.38
C VAL A 297 -1.17 -26.68 5.72
N PRO A 298 -0.08 -26.04 6.20
CA PRO A 298 0.47 -26.35 7.51
C PRO A 298 -0.55 -25.93 8.60
N PRO A 299 -0.69 -26.71 9.69
CA PRO A 299 -1.70 -26.44 10.70
C PRO A 299 -1.43 -25.10 11.39
N TYR A 300 -2.51 -24.34 11.59
CA TYR A 300 -2.53 -23.12 12.38
C TYR A 300 -2.05 -23.41 13.81
N VAL A 301 -0.89 -22.88 14.19
CA VAL A 301 -0.38 -22.99 15.56
C VAL A 301 -1.07 -21.95 16.41
N SER A 302 -1.97 -22.39 17.29
CA SER A 302 -2.52 -21.57 18.36
C SER A 302 -1.43 -21.32 19.41
N CYS A 303 -0.82 -20.13 19.38
CA CYS A 303 0.05 -19.68 20.46
C CYS A 303 -0.82 -19.22 21.64
N LYS A 304 -0.88 -20.04 22.70
CA LYS A 304 -1.30 -19.59 24.04
C LYS A 304 -0.12 -18.91 24.75
N GLU A 305 -0.45 -17.74 25.31
CA GLU A 305 0.07 -17.08 26.51
C GLU A 305 1.54 -17.30 26.93
N ALA A 306 2.29 -16.19 26.96
CA ALA A 306 3.38 -15.99 27.90
C ALA A 306 3.19 -14.66 28.65
N THR A 307 3.05 -14.81 29.96
CA THR A 307 2.94 -13.86 31.05
C THR A 307 4.05 -12.79 31.06
N THR A 308 3.63 -11.54 31.29
CA THR A 308 4.25 -10.46 32.09
C THR A 308 5.78 -10.42 32.24
N SER A 309 6.41 -9.38 31.68
CA SER A 309 7.35 -8.54 32.44
C SER A 309 7.48 -7.16 31.79
N ALA A 310 7.18 -6.10 32.56
CA ALA A 310 7.47 -4.73 32.20
C ALA A 310 8.88 -4.37 32.73
N PRO A 311 9.71 -3.64 31.98
CA PRO A 311 10.87 -2.98 32.56
C PRO A 311 10.49 -1.55 32.97
N ASN A 312 10.48 -1.32 34.28
CA ASN A 312 10.75 -0.02 34.89
C ASN A 312 12.07 0.52 34.33
N GLN A 313 12.09 1.73 33.76
CA GLN A 313 13.27 2.58 33.80
C GLN A 313 12.92 4.02 34.16
N GLN A 314 13.60 4.45 35.22
CA GLN A 314 13.58 5.71 35.92
C GLN A 314 13.88 6.91 35.00
N ILE A 315 13.08 7.96 35.16
CA ILE A 315 13.43 9.31 34.74
C ILE A 315 14.40 9.86 35.77
N ASN A 316 15.70 9.90 35.44
CA ASN A 316 16.67 10.67 36.20
C ASN A 316 16.62 12.12 35.74
N VAL A 317 16.10 13.00 36.59
CA VAL A 317 16.18 14.45 36.45
C VAL A 317 17.51 14.89 37.08
N THR A 318 18.39 15.52 36.32
CA THR A 318 19.59 16.17 36.85
C THR A 318 19.29 17.64 37.10
N PRO A 319 19.62 18.22 38.28
CA PRO A 319 19.50 19.65 38.50
C PRO A 319 20.79 20.35 38.03
N THR A 320 20.64 21.38 37.20
CA THR A 320 21.70 22.36 36.95
C THR A 320 21.73 23.36 38.11
N ASN A 321 22.87 23.43 38.80
CA ASN A 321 23.36 24.65 39.45
C ASN A 321 23.85 25.63 38.40
#